data_AF-A0A7X8ISM5-F1
#
_entry.id   AF-A0A7X8ISM5-F1
#
_cell.length_a   1.000
_cell.length_b   1.000
_cell.length_c   1.000
_cell.angle_alpha   90.00
_cell.angle_beta   90.00
_cell.angle_gamma   90.00
#
_symmetry.space_group_name_H-M   'P 1'
#
loop_
_entity.id
_entity.type
_entity.pdbx_description
1 polymer ?
#
loop_
_entity_poly.entity_id
_entity_poly.type
_entity_poly.pdbx_seq_one_letter_code
_entity_poly.pdbx_strand_id
1 'polypeptide(L)'
;MGTSRQVKARFDTRLPLEQKQLFERAAILGGYRNLTDFIIVTVQSKAKEIIEEKERIIASQKDKEIFFDSLLNPPKPNNDLRSAREEYDKLISR
;
A
#
# COMPACT_ATOMS: atom_id res chain seq x y z
N MET A 1 16.49 -5.83 -23.51
CA MET A 1 16.23 -5.78 -22.05
C MET A 1 16.95 -4.56 -21.49
N GLY A 2 16.25 -3.47 -21.27
CA GLY A 2 16.85 -2.26 -20.70
C GLY A 2 17.15 -2.48 -19.21
N THR A 3 18.42 -2.44 -18.83
CA THR A 3 18.81 -2.42 -17.42
C THR A 3 18.28 -1.13 -16.79
N SER A 4 17.26 -1.24 -15.95
CA SER A 4 16.82 -0.15 -15.07
C SER A 4 18.03 0.32 -14.27
N ARG A 5 18.49 1.55 -14.53
CA ARG A 5 19.55 2.18 -13.75
C ARG A 5 18.97 2.49 -12.37
N GLN A 6 19.32 1.71 -11.37
CA GLN A 6 18.94 2.04 -9.99
C GLN A 6 19.60 3.36 -9.59
N VAL A 7 18.77 4.40 -9.51
CA VAL A 7 19.17 5.69 -8.96
C VAL A 7 19.25 5.53 -7.44
N LYS A 8 20.44 5.69 -6.87
CA LYS A 8 20.64 5.65 -5.42
C LYS A 8 20.19 6.97 -4.82
N ALA A 9 19.38 6.91 -3.76
CA ALA A 9 18.98 8.04 -2.94
C ALA A 9 19.60 7.93 -1.53
N ARG A 10 19.84 9.05 -0.86
CA ARG A 10 20.35 9.09 0.52
C ARG A 10 19.20 9.28 1.50
N PHE A 11 19.34 8.64 2.66
CA PHE A 11 18.48 8.84 3.82
C PHE A 11 19.33 9.50 4.91
N ASP A 12 19.07 10.78 5.17
CA ASP A 12 19.80 11.58 6.15
C ASP A 12 18.87 11.95 7.31
N THR A 13 19.27 11.64 8.55
CA THR A 13 18.49 11.95 9.75
C THR A 13 19.40 12.30 10.94
N ARG A 14 18.89 13.14 11.84
CA ARG A 14 19.52 13.43 13.14
C ARG A 14 18.67 12.82 14.23
N LEU A 15 19.31 12.08 15.13
CA LEU A 15 18.65 11.39 16.24
C LEU A 15 19.23 11.88 17.57
N PRO A 16 18.41 12.06 18.62
CA PRO A 16 18.90 12.19 19.98
C PRO A 16 19.79 11.01 20.36
N LEU A 17 20.77 11.24 21.23
CA LEU A 17 21.73 10.22 21.65
C LEU A 17 21.04 8.99 22.26
N GLU A 18 20.06 9.22 23.13
CA GLU A 18 19.30 8.14 23.80
C GLU A 18 18.57 7.26 22.79
N GLN A 19 17.99 7.86 21.75
CA GLN A 19 17.29 7.13 20.70
C GLN A 19 18.28 6.28 19.88
N LYS A 20 19.45 6.83 19.56
CA LYS A 20 20.52 6.09 18.89
C LYS A 20 20.95 4.88 19.72
N GLN A 21 21.19 5.07 21.03
CA GLN A 21 21.59 3.99 21.94
C GLN A 21 20.54 2.90 22.04
N LEU A 22 19.26 3.27 22.11
CA LEU A 22 18.14 2.33 22.10
C LEU A 22 18.16 1.47 20.83
N PHE A 23 18.30 2.09 19.66
CA PHE A 23 18.32 1.38 18.39
C PHE A 23 19.57 0.50 18.23
N GLU A 24 20.73 0.94 18.69
CA GLU A 24 21.95 0.13 18.68
C GLU A 24 21.79 -1.12 19.56
N ARG A 25 21.20 -0.97 20.75
CA ARG A 25 20.90 -2.11 21.63
C ARG A 25 19.91 -3.07 20.97
N ALA A 26 18.85 -2.55 20.35
CA ALA A 26 17.88 -3.38 19.64
C ALA A 26 18.49 -4.10 18.44
N ALA A 27 19.37 -3.44 17.68
CA ALA A 27 20.08 -4.02 16.55
C ALA A 27 20.96 -5.21 16.98
N ILE A 28 21.71 -5.07 18.09
CA ILE A 28 22.53 -6.15 18.64
C ILE A 28 21.66 -7.33 19.08
N LEU A 29 20.63 -7.07 19.88
CA LEU A 29 19.75 -8.12 20.40
C LEU A 29 18.96 -8.83 19.29
N GLY A 30 18.60 -8.12 18.23
CA GLY A 30 17.91 -8.66 17.06
C GLY A 30 18.82 -9.36 16.05
N GLY A 31 20.14 -9.40 16.27
CA GLY A 31 21.09 -10.07 15.38
C GLY A 31 21.37 -9.35 14.06
N TYR A 32 21.18 -8.03 14.01
CA TYR A 32 21.45 -7.22 12.82
C TYR A 32 22.93 -6.91 12.68
N ARG A 33 23.40 -6.77 11.42
CA ARG A 33 24.83 -6.54 11.13
C ARG A 33 25.33 -5.19 11.65
N ASN A 34 24.47 -4.17 11.64
CA ASN A 34 24.73 -2.83 12.15
C ASN A 34 23.42 -2.03 12.29
N LEU A 35 23.52 -0.83 12.85
CA LEU A 35 22.38 0.08 13.06
C LEU A 35 21.66 0.44 11.75
N THR A 36 22.41 0.68 10.66
CA THR A 36 21.82 1.03 9.36
C THR A 36 21.00 -0.12 8.79
N ASP A 37 21.52 -1.34 8.84
CA ASP A 37 20.82 -2.57 8.42
C ASP A 37 19.52 -2.74 9.22
N PHE A 38 19.58 -2.58 10.54
CA PHE A 38 18.41 -2.62 11.42
C PHE A 38 17.34 -1.59 11.01
N ILE A 39 17.73 -0.33 10.84
CA ILE A 39 16.80 0.75 10.47
C ILE A 39 16.16 0.48 9.11
N ILE A 40 16.96 0.16 8.09
CA ILE A 40 16.45 -0.05 6.73
C ILE A 40 15.48 -1.22 6.67
N VAL A 41 15.84 -2.38 7.26
CA VAL A 41 14.98 -3.57 7.24
C VAL A 41 13.68 -3.31 8.01
N THR A 42 13.77 -2.69 9.19
CA THR A 42 12.61 -2.43 10.05
C THR A 42 11.65 -1.42 9.41
N VAL A 43 12.19 -0.30 8.91
CA VAL A 43 11.39 0.74 8.25
C VAL A 43 10.77 0.19 6.96
N GLN A 44 11.51 -0.59 6.16
CA GLN A 44 10.98 -1.21 4.96
C GLN A 44 9.83 -2.17 5.27
N SER A 45 9.98 -3.00 6.30
CA SER A 45 8.93 -3.93 6.72
C SER A 45 7.67 -3.17 7.16
N LYS A 46 7.82 -2.14 8.01
CA LYS A 46 6.68 -1.36 8.49
C LYS A 46 6.02 -0.54 7.39
N ALA A 47 6.80 0.00 6.46
CA ALA A 47 6.25 0.69 5.30
C ALA A 47 5.37 -0.22 4.44
N LYS A 48 5.82 -1.46 4.17
CA LYS A 48 5.01 -2.45 3.45
C LYS A 48 3.71 -2.77 4.19
N GLU A 49 3.79 -3.03 5.49
CA GLU A 49 2.62 -3.30 6.33
C GLU A 49 1.60 -2.16 6.26
N ILE A 50 2.05 -0.90 6.36
CA ILE A 50 1.17 0.27 6.29
C ILE A 50 0.51 0.37 4.90
N ILE A 51 1.28 0.21 3.82
CA ILE A 51 0.75 0.25 2.46
C ILE A 51 -0.28 -0.87 2.24
N GLU A 52 0.06 -2.10 2.62
CA GLU A 52 -0.82 -3.26 2.52
C GLU A 52 -2.07 -3.17 3.40
N GLU A 53 -2.02 -2.40 4.49
CA GLU A 53 -3.19 -2.13 5.33
C GLU A 53 -4.09 -1.08 4.67
N LYS A 54 -3.52 0.02 4.16
CA LYS A 54 -4.27 1.17 3.63
C LYS A 54 -4.79 0.97 2.21
N GLU A 55 -4.06 0.24 1.37
CA GLU A 55 -4.42 0.02 -0.04
C GLU A 55 -5.18 -1.29 -0.25
N ARG A 56 -5.58 -1.97 0.82
CA ARG A 56 -6.34 -3.22 0.73
C ARG A 56 -7.77 -2.95 0.29
N ILE A 57 -8.02 -3.03 -1.02
CA ILE A 57 -9.34 -2.84 -1.63
C ILE A 57 -10.35 -3.92 -1.20
N ILE A 58 -9.87 -5.14 -0.90
CA ILE A 58 -10.73 -6.26 -0.51
C ILE A 58 -10.23 -6.86 0.81
N ALA A 59 -10.57 -6.17 1.90
CA ALA A 59 -10.04 -6.48 3.22
C ALA A 59 -10.76 -7.66 3.89
N SER A 60 -12.08 -7.78 3.70
CA SER A 60 -12.85 -8.86 4.32
C SER A 60 -13.13 -10.01 3.34
N GLN A 61 -13.35 -11.20 3.91
CA GLN A 61 -13.77 -12.38 3.14
C GLN A 61 -15.11 -12.13 2.42
N LYS A 62 -16.02 -11.39 3.07
CA LYS A 62 -17.31 -11.01 2.51
C LYS A 62 -17.17 -10.09 1.29
N ASP A 63 -16.24 -9.14 1.33
CA ASP A 63 -15.99 -8.25 0.19
C ASP A 63 -15.40 -9.04 -0.99
N LYS A 64 -14.56 -10.05 -0.73
CA LYS A 64 -14.05 -10.96 -1.77
C LYS A 64 -15.19 -11.71 -2.43
N GLU A 65 -16.08 -12.29 -1.63
CA GLU A 65 -17.24 -13.02 -2.14
C GLU A 65 -18.13 -12.13 -3.01
N ILE A 66 -18.48 -10.93 -2.54
CA ILE A 66 -19.29 -9.98 -3.31
C ILE A 66 -18.58 -9.56 -4.61
N PHE A 67 -17.28 -9.27 -4.55
CA PHE A 67 -16.50 -8.87 -5.71
C PHE A 67 -16.39 -10.00 -6.75
N PHE A 68 -16.05 -11.21 -6.34
CA PHE A 68 -15.95 -12.36 -7.24
C PHE A 68 -17.31 -12.78 -7.79
N ASP A 69 -18.36 -12.76 -6.97
CA ASP A 69 -19.72 -13.01 -7.45
C ASP A 69 -20.15 -11.96 -8.48
N SER A 70 -19.82 -10.68 -8.27
CA SER A 70 -20.10 -9.62 -9.24
C SER A 70 -19.31 -9.78 -10.56
N LEU A 71 -18.13 -10.41 -10.54
CA LEU A 71 -17.36 -10.70 -11.75
C LEU A 71 -17.89 -11.92 -12.51
N LEU A 72 -18.28 -12.97 -11.80
CA LEU A 72 -18.75 -14.23 -12.39
C LEU A 72 -20.24 -14.18 -12.78
N ASN A 73 -21.03 -13.45 -12.00
CA ASN A 73 -22.47 -13.27 -12.13
C ASN A 73 -22.81 -11.76 -12.13
N PRO A 74 -22.44 -11.02 -13.20
CA PRO A 74 -22.62 -9.58 -13.21
C PRO A 74 -24.09 -9.19 -13.03
N PRO A 75 -24.44 -8.44 -11.96
CA PRO A 75 -25.81 -8.05 -11.71
C PRO A 75 -26.30 -7.05 -12.76
N LYS A 76 -27.61 -7.06 -13.02
CA LYS A 76 -28.21 -6.03 -13.88
C LYS A 76 -28.09 -4.65 -13.22
N PRO A 77 -27.86 -3.57 -13.99
CA PRO A 77 -27.82 -2.22 -13.44
C PRO A 77 -29.15 -1.87 -12.78
N ASN A 78 -29.07 -1.27 -11.59
CA ASN A 78 -30.26 -0.80 -10.87
C ASN A 78 -30.88 0.43 -11.56
N ASN A 79 -32.01 0.92 -11.03
CA ASN A 79 -32.69 2.08 -11.59
C ASN A 79 -31.80 3.32 -11.59
N ASP A 80 -31.05 3.56 -10.53
CA ASP A 80 -30.19 4.74 -10.39
C ASP A 80 -29.06 4.76 -11.43
N LEU A 81 -28.41 3.62 -11.67
CA LEU A 81 -27.37 3.48 -12.69
C LEU A 81 -27.93 3.67 -14.11
N ARG A 82 -29.17 3.21 -14.37
CA ARG A 82 -29.85 3.43 -15.65
C ARG A 82 -30.17 4.92 -15.85
N SER A 83 -30.74 5.58 -14.85
CA SER A 83 -31.03 7.01 -14.88
C SER A 83 -29.76 7.85 -15.09
N ALA A 84 -28.67 7.54 -14.38
CA ALA A 84 -27.39 8.23 -14.53
C ALA A 84 -26.81 8.06 -15.95
N ARG A 85 -26.99 6.89 -16.57
CA ARG A 85 -26.59 6.68 -17.97
C ARG A 85 -27.41 7.53 -18.92
N GLU A 86 -28.72 7.60 -18.75
CA GLU A 86 -29.61 8.43 -19.57
C GLU A 86 -29.29 9.92 -19.45
N GLU A 87 -28.97 10.40 -18.25
CA GLU A 87 -28.52 11.77 -18.02
C GLU A 87 -27.20 12.06 -18.73
N TYR A 88 -26.23 11.15 -18.63
CA TYR A 88 -24.96 11.27 -19.36
C TYR A 88 -25.17 11.31 -20.88
N ASP A 89 -26.03 10.44 -21.43
CA ASP A 89 -26.32 10.41 -22.86
C ASP A 89 -26.97 11.72 -23.33
N LYS A 90 -27.86 12.33 -22.53
CA LYS A 90 -28.44 13.66 -22.81
C LYS A 90 -27.40 14.79 -22.74
N LEU A 91 -26.38 14.66 -21.88
CA LEU A 91 -25.31 15.66 -21.74
C LEU A 91 -24.37 15.65 -22.96
N ILE A 92 -24.03 14.47 -23.47
CA ILE A 92 -23.08 14.27 -24.58
C ILE A 92 -23.74 14.48 -25.96
N SER A 93 -25.07 14.35 -26.05
CA SER A 93 -25.83 14.56 -27.30
C SER A 93 -26.24 16.01 -27.57
N ARG A 94 -25.77 16.96 -26.76
CA ARG A 94 -25.82 18.42 -27.02
C ARG A 94 -24.55 18.89 -27.71
#